data_AF-A0A4R6YFC5-F1
#
_entry.id   AF-A0A4R6YFC5-F1
#
_cell.length_a   1.000
_cell.length_b   1.000
_cell.length_c   1.000
_cell.angle_alpha   90.00
_cell.angle_beta   90.00
_cell.angle_gamma   90.00
#
_symmetry.space_group_name_H-M   'P 1'
#
loop_
_entity.id
_entity.type
_entity.pdbx_description
1 polymer ?
#
loop_
_entity_poly.entity_id
_entity_poly.type
_entity_poly.pdbx_seq_one_letter_code
_entity_poly.pdbx_strand_id
1 'polypeptide(L)'
;MVPYRALDQMRFSTAIFDLDRLEDRYRQLIKDISDDKRAPDLLAAVLKYGSLERGDVHLVLKASERTARNTMSAMVRQGFLKSGTPKAPVRIAFPLDYRERLFPNLSTDAELTIPDPQPLSLR
;
A
#
# COMPACT_ATOMS: atom_id res chain seq x y z
N MET A 1 -5.02 -14.16 -36.20
CA MET A 1 -4.43 -14.38 -34.87
C MET A 1 -3.54 -13.19 -34.55
N VAL A 2 -4.09 -12.16 -33.89
CA VAL A 2 -3.36 -10.93 -33.52
C VAL A 2 -2.65 -11.18 -32.19
N PRO A 3 -1.36 -10.85 -32.03
CA PRO A 3 -0.60 -11.17 -30.83
C PRO A 3 -0.99 -10.23 -29.67
N TYR A 4 -1.86 -10.69 -28.78
CA TYR A 4 -2.06 -10.12 -27.45
C TYR A 4 -0.81 -10.41 -26.61
N ARG A 5 0.21 -9.56 -26.67
CA ARG A 5 1.47 -9.80 -25.93
C ARG A 5 1.94 -8.49 -25.29
N ALA A 6 2.05 -8.51 -23.96
CA ALA A 6 2.48 -7.46 -23.03
C ALA A 6 1.45 -6.41 -22.55
N LEU A 7 0.73 -5.69 -23.42
CA LEU A 7 -0.10 -4.55 -22.95
C LEU A 7 -1.30 -4.99 -22.11
N ASP A 8 -1.99 -6.07 -22.49
CA ASP A 8 -3.13 -6.59 -21.72
C ASP A 8 -2.71 -7.28 -20.42
N GLN A 9 -1.50 -7.86 -20.36
CA GLN A 9 -0.93 -8.38 -19.11
C GLN A 9 -0.57 -7.27 -18.13
N MET A 10 -0.08 -6.12 -18.61
CA MET A 10 0.17 -4.95 -17.75
C MET A 10 -1.15 -4.38 -17.19
N ARG A 11 -2.22 -4.34 -18.00
CA ARG A 11 -3.56 -3.92 -17.54
C ARG A 11 -4.15 -4.88 -16.50
N PHE A 12 -3.91 -6.18 -16.63
CA PHE A 12 -4.31 -7.20 -15.66
C PHE A 12 -3.65 -6.98 -14.29
N SER A 13 -2.35 -6.64 -14.27
CA SER A 13 -1.62 -6.33 -13.03
C SER A 13 -2.09 -5.03 -12.38
N THR A 14 -2.45 -4.02 -13.17
CA THR A 14 -2.99 -2.74 -12.67
C THR A 14 -4.41 -2.89 -12.10
N ALA A 15 -5.27 -3.68 -12.75
CA ALA A 15 -6.63 -3.95 -12.29
C ALA A 15 -6.66 -4.79 -10.99
N ILE A 16 -5.72 -5.72 -10.83
CA ILE A 16 -5.61 -6.55 -9.62
C ILE A 16 -5.02 -5.77 -8.44
N PHE A 17 -4.06 -4.89 -8.68
CA PHE A 17 -3.40 -4.18 -7.57
C PHE A 17 -4.02 -2.86 -7.19
N ASP A 18 -4.83 -2.20 -8.05
CA ASP A 18 -5.44 -0.87 -7.86
C ASP A 18 -4.63 -0.05 -6.84
N LEU A 19 -3.34 0.11 -7.16
CA LEU A 19 -2.33 0.61 -6.23
C LEU A 19 -2.67 2.06 -5.85
N ASP A 20 -3.25 2.77 -6.81
CA ASP A 20 -3.81 4.11 -6.66
C ASP A 20 -4.87 4.16 -5.54
N ARG A 21 -5.72 3.13 -5.41
CA ARG A 21 -6.69 3.02 -4.29
C ARG A 21 -6.17 2.25 -3.08
N LEU A 22 -5.01 1.58 -3.17
CA LEU A 22 -4.43 0.87 -2.03
C LEU A 22 -4.06 1.86 -0.93
N GLU A 23 -3.50 3.02 -1.25
CA GLU A 23 -3.21 4.05 -0.26
C GLU A 23 -4.49 4.47 0.49
N ASP A 24 -5.57 4.73 -0.23
CA ASP A 24 -6.85 5.12 0.37
C ASP A 24 -7.41 4.04 1.31
N ARG A 25 -7.42 2.78 0.86
CA ARG A 25 -7.84 1.65 1.68
C ARG A 25 -6.99 1.51 2.94
N TYR A 26 -5.68 1.67 2.81
CA TYR A 26 -4.76 1.63 3.95
C TYR A 26 -5.04 2.78 4.93
N ARG A 27 -5.22 4.01 4.41
CA ARG A 27 -5.56 5.18 5.24
C ARG A 27 -6.86 4.99 6.00
N GLN A 28 -7.90 4.48 5.34
CA GLN A 28 -9.19 4.22 5.99
C GLN A 28 -9.07 3.11 7.04
N LEU A 29 -8.43 1.99 6.70
CA LEU A 29 -8.19 0.91 7.66
C LEU A 29 -7.53 1.41 8.94
N ILE A 30 -6.47 2.22 8.82
CA ILE A 30 -5.73 2.70 9.97
C ILE A 30 -6.52 3.71 10.79
N LYS A 31 -7.31 4.57 10.14
CA LYS A 31 -8.21 5.49 10.84
C LYS A 31 -9.25 4.75 11.70
N ASP A 32 -9.68 3.56 11.27
CA ASP A 32 -10.68 2.78 12.00
C ASP A 32 -10.11 2.05 13.22
N ILE A 33 -8.82 1.68 13.20
CA ILE A 33 -8.22 0.81 14.22
C ILE A 33 -7.20 1.51 15.14
N SER A 34 -6.81 2.74 14.82
CA SER A 34 -5.77 3.48 15.55
C SER A 34 -6.19 4.92 15.82
N ASP A 35 -6.15 5.32 17.08
CA ASP A 35 -6.40 6.71 17.51
C ASP A 35 -5.26 7.67 17.14
N ASP A 36 -4.08 7.15 16.76
CA ASP A 36 -2.97 7.96 16.31
C ASP A 36 -3.21 8.51 14.90
N LYS A 37 -3.63 9.78 14.84
CA LYS A 37 -3.90 10.52 13.59
C LYS A 37 -2.71 10.59 12.63
N ARG A 38 -1.49 10.28 13.08
CA ARG A 38 -0.27 10.29 12.25
C ARG A 38 0.02 8.94 11.59
N ALA A 39 -0.56 7.86 12.10
CA ALA A 39 -0.34 6.52 11.57
C ALA A 39 -0.72 6.38 10.08
N PRO A 40 -1.83 6.95 9.59
CA PRO A 40 -2.16 6.92 8.16
C PRO A 40 -1.09 7.59 7.29
N ASP A 41 -0.54 8.71 7.72
CA ASP A 41 0.48 9.45 6.96
C ASP A 41 1.82 8.71 6.94
N LEU A 42 2.19 8.08 8.06
CA LEU A 42 3.38 7.23 8.11
C LEU A 42 3.29 6.09 7.10
N LEU A 43 2.17 5.38 7.09
CA LEU A 43 2.01 4.20 6.25
C LEU A 43 1.86 4.57 4.78
N ALA A 44 1.17 5.65 4.46
CA ALA A 44 1.13 6.22 3.11
C ALA A 44 2.53 6.59 2.62
N ALA A 45 3.36 7.21 3.47
CA ALA A 45 4.73 7.54 3.10
C ALA A 45 5.57 6.28 2.87
N VAL A 46 5.52 5.28 3.76
CA VAL A 46 6.24 4.01 3.55
C VAL A 46 5.76 3.29 2.29
N LEU A 47 4.45 3.31 2.00
CA LEU A 47 3.89 2.72 0.79
C LEU A 47 4.42 3.42 -0.47
N LYS A 48 4.43 4.75 -0.48
CA LYS A 48 4.90 5.58 -1.59
C LYS A 48 6.40 5.46 -1.84
N TYR A 49 7.21 5.46 -0.78
CA TYR A 49 8.68 5.43 -0.87
C TYR A 49 9.25 4.01 -0.82
N GLY A 50 8.43 2.98 -0.56
CA GLY A 50 8.81 1.59 -0.40
C GLY A 50 9.50 1.25 0.93
N SER A 51 10.30 2.17 1.46
CA SER A 51 10.90 2.06 2.80
C SER A 51 11.22 3.43 3.39
N LEU A 52 11.28 3.51 4.72
CA LEU A 52 11.77 4.69 5.43
C LEU A 52 12.83 4.31 6.46
N GLU A 53 13.91 5.10 6.51
CA GLU A 53 14.86 5.02 7.60
C GLU A 53 14.18 5.41 8.91
N ARG A 54 14.49 4.68 9.98
CA ARG A 54 13.84 4.92 11.29
C ARG A 54 14.12 6.31 11.84
N GLY A 55 15.32 6.84 11.53
CA GLY A 55 15.73 8.19 11.88
C GLY A 55 14.88 9.25 11.15
N ASP A 56 14.44 8.99 9.93
CA ASP A 56 13.79 10.00 9.08
C ASP A 56 12.27 10.07 9.25
N VAL A 57 11.69 9.12 10.00
CA VAL A 57 10.24 9.07 10.26
C VAL A 57 9.70 10.39 10.83
N HIS A 58 10.49 11.06 11.68
CA HIS A 58 10.08 12.32 12.29
C HIS A 58 9.98 13.48 11.29
N LEU A 59 10.81 13.46 10.23
CA LEU A 59 10.79 14.44 9.14
C LEU A 59 9.52 14.29 8.31
N VAL A 60 9.17 13.05 7.99
CA VAL A 60 7.95 12.71 7.24
C VAL A 60 6.70 13.09 8.02
N LEU A 61 6.66 12.76 9.32
CA LEU A 61 5.51 13.03 10.18
C LEU A 61 5.44 14.47 10.71
N LYS A 62 6.49 15.28 10.47
CA LYS A 62 6.62 16.65 11.01
C LYS A 62 6.32 16.70 12.51
N ALA A 63 6.89 15.76 13.25
CA ALA A 63 6.64 15.54 14.68
C ALA A 63 7.96 15.39 15.44
N SER A 64 7.90 15.42 16.78
CA SER A 64 9.08 15.11 17.59
C SER A 64 9.59 13.69 17.32
N GLU A 65 10.90 13.45 17.43
CA GLU A 65 11.47 12.11 17.31
C GLU A 65 10.80 11.09 18.22
N ARG A 66 10.47 11.48 19.46
CA ARG A 66 9.78 10.60 20.42
C ARG A 66 8.40 10.21 19.91
N THR A 67 7.63 11.18 19.44
CA THR A 67 6.29 10.93 18.88
C THR A 67 6.38 10.03 17.65
N ALA A 68 7.27 10.36 16.71
CA ALA A 68 7.48 9.58 15.50
C ALA A 68 7.91 8.13 15.80
N ARG A 69 8.83 7.95 16.75
CA ARG A 69 9.27 6.63 17.22
C ARG A 69 8.13 5.84 17.86
N ASN A 70 7.25 6.49 18.63
CA ASN A 70 6.09 5.85 19.24
C ASN A 70 5.07 5.39 18.19
N THR A 71 4.70 6.26 17.25
CA THR A 71 3.81 5.95 16.12
C THR A 71 4.35 4.77 15.31
N MET A 72 5.63 4.84 14.89
CA MET A 72 6.28 3.76 14.14
C MET A 72 6.29 2.46 14.93
N SER A 73 6.66 2.50 16.21
CA SER A 73 6.73 1.29 17.03
C SER A 73 5.35 0.65 17.23
N ALA A 74 4.29 1.45 17.33
CA ALA A 74 2.92 0.95 17.38
C ALA A 74 2.55 0.22 16.08
N MET A 75 2.84 0.81 14.92
CA MET A 75 2.57 0.19 13.62
C MET A 75 3.41 -1.07 13.37
N VAL A 76 4.64 -1.14 13.89
CA VAL A 76 5.44 -2.36 13.86
C VAL A 76 4.82 -3.46 14.72
N ARG A 77 4.40 -3.13 15.96
CA ARG A 77 3.75 -4.10 16.85
C ARG A 77 2.42 -4.63 16.30
N GLN A 78 1.66 -3.77 15.62
CA GLN A 78 0.39 -4.14 14.98
C GLN A 78 0.59 -4.87 13.64
N GLY A 79 1.83 -5.02 13.15
CA GLY A 79 2.15 -5.78 11.94
C GLY A 79 1.98 -5.02 10.62
N PHE A 80 1.68 -3.71 10.66
CA PHE A 80 1.57 -2.86 9.46
C PHE A 80 2.94 -2.40 8.94
N LEU A 81 3.95 -2.35 9.81
CA LEU A 81 5.34 -2.12 9.42
C LEU A 81 6.21 -3.31 9.83
N LYS A 82 7.18 -3.64 8.98
CA LYS A 82 8.22 -4.64 9.27
C LYS A 82 9.60 -4.06 9.09
N SER A 83 10.57 -4.61 9.81
CA SER A 83 11.98 -4.23 9.69
C SER A 83 12.83 -5.47 9.92
N GLY A 84 13.87 -5.64 9.08
CA GLY A 84 14.71 -6.83 9.13
C GLY A 84 15.64 -6.88 10.35
N THR A 85 15.95 -5.73 10.95
CA THR A 85 16.78 -5.60 12.15
C THR A 85 16.33 -4.39 12.98
N PRO A 86 16.76 -4.22 14.24
CA PRO A 86 16.40 -3.05 15.04
C PRO A 86 16.79 -1.70 14.42
N LYS A 87 17.84 -1.67 13.57
CA LYS A 87 18.34 -0.46 12.90
C LYS A 87 17.92 -0.34 11.44
N ALA A 88 17.42 -1.41 10.83
CA ALA A 88 17.06 -1.41 9.42
C ALA A 88 15.84 -0.52 9.13
N PRO A 89 15.69 -0.03 7.89
CA PRO A 89 14.49 0.64 7.42
C PRO A 89 13.21 -0.13 7.74
N VAL A 90 12.12 0.62 7.90
CA VAL A 90 10.78 0.04 7.95
C VAL A 90 10.20 -0.06 6.54
N ARG A 91 9.48 -1.15 6.28
CA ARG A 91 8.75 -1.41 5.03
C ARG A 91 7.29 -1.70 5.36
N ILE A 92 6.43 -1.45 4.38
CA ILE A 92 5.01 -1.77 4.50
C ILE A 92 4.84 -3.29 4.65
N ALA A 93 3.88 -3.68 5.45
CA ALA A 93 3.41 -5.04 5.60
C ALA A 93 1.89 -5.08 5.41
N PHE A 94 1.37 -6.27 5.12
CA PHE A 94 -0.05 -6.49 4.87
C PHE A 94 -0.51 -7.60 5.80
N PRO A 95 -1.03 -7.26 6.99
CA PRO A 95 -1.51 -8.27 7.93
C PRO A 95 -2.65 -9.07 7.31
N LEU A 96 -2.63 -10.39 7.51
CA LEU A 96 -3.56 -11.31 6.85
C LEU A 96 -5.03 -11.02 7.24
N ASP A 97 -5.25 -10.64 8.49
CA ASP A 97 -6.58 -10.29 9.04
C ASP A 97 -7.26 -9.13 8.29
N TYR A 98 -6.48 -8.31 7.58
CA TYR A 98 -6.99 -7.16 6.82
C TYR A 98 -6.85 -7.34 5.30
N ARG A 99 -6.56 -8.56 4.83
CA ARG A 99 -6.38 -8.86 3.40
C ARG A 99 -7.59 -8.42 2.58
N GLU A 100 -8.80 -8.73 3.01
CA GLU A 100 -10.03 -8.37 2.25
C GLU A 100 -10.26 -6.87 2.18
N ARG A 101 -9.90 -6.13 3.24
CA ARG A 101 -10.00 -4.67 3.26
C ARG A 101 -8.96 -3.99 2.37
N LEU A 102 -7.75 -4.55 2.31
CA LEU A 102 -6.63 -4.00 1.54
C LEU A 102 -6.68 -4.44 0.07
N PHE A 103 -7.15 -5.66 -0.19
CA PHE A 103 -7.16 -6.30 -1.51
C PHE A 103 -8.49 -7.02 -1.78
N PRO A 104 -9.63 -6.28 -1.85
CA PRO A 104 -10.95 -6.85 -2.08
C PRO A 104 -11.07 -7.67 -3.37
N ASN A 105 -10.31 -7.32 -4.42
CA ASN A 105 -10.36 -8.00 -5.72
C ASN A 105 -9.34 -9.14 -5.86
N LEU A 106 -8.62 -9.49 -4.79
CA LEU A 106 -7.59 -10.54 -4.81
C LEU A 106 -8.19 -11.95 -4.58
N SER A 107 -9.47 -12.02 -4.21
CA SER A 107 -10.23 -13.26 -4.07
C SER A 107 -10.82 -13.61 -5.44
N THR A 108 -10.32 -14.68 -6.05
CA THR A 108 -10.82 -15.27 -7.30
C THR A 108 -12.32 -15.59 -7.17
N ASP A 109 -13.17 -14.71 -7.71
CA ASP A 109 -14.56 -14.94 -8.18
C ASP A 109 -15.23 -13.66 -8.71
N ALA A 110 -14.58 -12.49 -8.58
CA ALA A 110 -15.03 -11.30 -9.31
C ALA A 110 -14.63 -11.43 -10.79
N GLU A 111 -15.62 -11.51 -11.68
CA GLU A 111 -15.42 -11.39 -13.13
C GLU A 111 -14.69 -10.07 -13.39
N LEU A 112 -13.39 -10.16 -13.73
CA LEU A 112 -12.57 -9.00 -14.01
C LEU A 112 -13.19 -8.28 -15.21
N THR A 113 -13.81 -7.11 -14.99
CA THR A 113 -14.29 -6.27 -16.09
C THR A 113 -13.08 -5.70 -16.81
N ILE A 114 -12.61 -6.42 -17.82
CA ILE A 114 -11.57 -5.95 -18.74
C ILE A 114 -12.26 -4.95 -19.69
N PRO A 115 -11.87 -3.66 -19.71
CA PRO A 115 -12.45 -2.71 -20.66
C PRO A 115 -12.16 -3.16 -22.09
N ASP A 116 -13.19 -3.14 -22.94
CA ASP A 116 -13.14 -3.58 -24.33
C ASP A 116 -12.01 -2.83 -25.09
N PRO A 117 -11.14 -3.51 -25.86
CA PRO A 117 -10.01 -2.87 -26.51
C PRO A 117 -10.51 -1.78 -27.44
N GLN A 118 -10.12 -0.53 -27.19
CA GLN A 118 -10.31 0.52 -28.18
C GLN A 118 -9.45 0.16 -29.40
N PRO A 119 -10.03 -0.04 -30.59
CA PRO A 119 -9.24 -0.36 -31.77
C PRO A 119 -8.27 0.79 -32.03
N LEU A 120 -6.99 0.46 -32.11
CA LEU A 120 -5.95 1.39 -32.51
C LEU A 120 -6.28 1.86 -33.93
N SER A 121 -6.83 3.08 -34.03
CA SER A 121 -6.98 3.77 -35.30
C SER A 121 -5.59 4.24 -35.74
N LEU A 122 -4.87 3.36 -36.44
CA LEU A 122 -3.66 3.72 -37.16
C LEU A 122 -4.08 4.57 -38.37
N ARG A 123 -3.71 5.86 -38.35
CA ARG A 123 -3.72 6.74 -39.52
C ARG A 123 -2.37 6.67 -40.23
#